data_AF-A0A250LLD3-F1
#
_entry.id   AF-A0A250LLD3-F1
#
_cell.length_a   1.000
_cell.length_b   1.000
_cell.length_c   1.000
_cell.angle_alpha   90.00
_cell.angle_beta   90.00
_cell.angle_gamma   90.00
#
_symmetry.space_group_name_H-M   'P 1'
#
loop_
_entity.id
_entity.type
_entity.pdbx_description
1 polymer ?
#
loop_
_entity_poly.entity_id
_entity_poly.type
_entity_poly.pdbx_seq_one_letter_code
_entity_poly.pdbx_strand_id
1 'polypeptide(L)'
;MRRRGERADRPVRNKDGEYVLSPICDFETDEVWEALAYYGSGVWPSYSNFEDTMRIYADAGGTSCAVVADAIFEGSSSKSGKCGARFGCHMCLQTEDKSLATMVDYDPQYGYAKGLLELNEYLRNIRYDWSRRNWIGRTIRGGYIAIAPDTLHPRVLREVSRFMLQLDHDERLRAHRAGENPRFELLPIEIIVALDAIQSLYGVARPFSLWADLRDIQSGGVRYDIPKIEAVPETPLPESRFLYVGEEWDERPDSAFTGLRDSYLEALTEGACQPELVELASGKTAWKVETGQAFEVDVESAYMLMDFELERMLSLHDGYLAPGGVTYGYKWYLQYGTIQLSHSQQAEHDEVCRRSEFKDRLGLTFDYDHNELIAKSVAYRELPESAKAAWVHKARSLSNQMEMFGLADNDLVATI
;
A
#
# COMPACT_ATOMS: atom_id res chain seq x y z
N MET A 1 -13.79 21.26 13.52
CA MET A 1 -13.59 22.05 14.75
C MET A 1 -14.92 22.32 15.47
N ARG A 2 -15.78 23.26 15.02
CA ARG A 2 -17.05 23.60 15.72
C ARG A 2 -17.98 22.43 16.05
N ARG A 3 -18.23 21.51 15.10
CA ARG A 3 -19.06 20.30 15.33
C ARG A 3 -18.46 19.32 16.35
N ARG A 4 -17.14 19.38 16.58
CA ARG A 4 -16.42 18.52 17.54
C ARG A 4 -16.22 19.20 18.90
N GLY A 5 -16.63 20.47 19.05
CA GLY A 5 -16.49 21.23 20.29
C GLY A 5 -15.04 21.60 20.65
N GLU A 6 -14.12 21.56 19.68
CA GLU A 6 -12.72 21.94 19.87
C GLU A 6 -12.58 23.39 20.38
N ARG A 7 -11.52 23.62 21.16
CA ARG A 7 -11.25 24.90 21.82
C ARG A 7 -9.75 25.23 21.83
N ALA A 8 -9.45 26.53 21.79
CA ALA A 8 -8.10 27.07 21.86
C ALA A 8 -7.48 27.04 23.27
N ASP A 9 -8.32 27.11 24.30
CA ASP A 9 -7.92 27.41 25.68
C ASP A 9 -8.19 26.26 26.67
N ARG A 10 -8.95 25.22 26.29
CA ARG A 10 -9.10 24.00 27.10
C ARG A 10 -9.09 22.74 26.24
N PRO A 11 -8.45 21.65 26.72
CA PRO A 11 -8.58 20.35 26.09
C PRO A 11 -10.02 19.84 26.18
N VAL A 12 -10.49 19.18 25.12
CA VAL A 12 -11.79 18.50 25.06
C VAL A 12 -11.59 17.03 24.73
N ARG A 13 -12.50 16.15 25.18
CA ARG A 13 -12.42 14.72 24.86
C ARG A 13 -12.94 14.44 23.45
N ASN A 14 -12.17 13.71 22.65
CA ASN A 14 -12.63 13.19 21.36
C ASN A 14 -13.53 11.95 21.54
N LYS A 15 -13.94 11.32 20.43
CA LYS A 15 -14.81 10.13 20.45
C LYS A 15 -14.15 8.92 21.12
N ASP A 16 -12.83 8.90 21.16
CA ASP A 16 -11.99 7.81 21.67
C ASP A 16 -11.56 8.07 23.14
N GLY A 17 -11.99 9.20 23.71
CA GLY A 17 -11.75 9.57 25.12
C GLY A 17 -10.45 10.34 25.37
N GLU A 18 -9.68 10.65 24.33
CA GLU A 18 -8.41 11.37 24.39
C GLU A 18 -8.62 12.87 24.54
N TYR A 19 -7.70 13.57 25.21
CA TYR A 19 -7.74 15.03 25.33
C TYR A 19 -7.09 15.70 24.11
N VAL A 20 -7.87 16.51 23.39
CA VAL A 20 -7.43 17.29 22.23
C VAL A 20 -7.53 18.78 22.54
N LEU A 21 -6.44 19.52 22.30
CA LEU A 21 -6.38 20.98 22.38
C LEU A 21 -6.07 21.53 20.98
N SER A 22 -6.72 22.62 20.57
CA SER A 22 -6.56 23.21 19.24
C SER A 22 -6.21 24.70 19.35
N PRO A 23 -4.96 25.07 19.71
CA PRO A 23 -4.60 26.42 20.15
C PRO A 23 -4.88 27.55 19.16
N ILE A 24 -4.90 27.25 17.86
CA ILE A 24 -5.12 28.23 16.79
C ILE A 24 -6.49 28.09 16.12
N CYS A 25 -7.47 27.41 16.75
CA CYS A 25 -8.76 27.14 16.12
C CYS A 25 -9.61 28.39 15.84
N ASP A 26 -9.27 29.51 16.48
CA ASP A 26 -9.94 30.80 16.31
C ASP A 26 -9.16 31.76 15.38
N PHE A 27 -8.03 31.32 14.81
CA PHE A 27 -7.22 32.11 13.88
C PHE A 27 -7.75 31.99 12.45
N GLU A 28 -7.78 33.11 11.74
CA GLU A 28 -7.90 33.14 10.28
C GLU A 28 -6.52 32.96 9.61
N THR A 29 -6.48 32.63 8.32
CA THR A 29 -5.23 32.29 7.61
C THR A 29 -4.24 33.46 7.58
N ASP A 30 -4.72 34.69 7.44
CA ASP A 30 -3.93 35.91 7.47
C ASP A 30 -3.33 36.19 8.86
N GLU A 31 -4.10 35.94 9.93
CA GLU A 31 -3.62 36.03 11.32
C GLU A 31 -2.49 35.00 11.59
N VAL A 32 -2.56 33.81 10.97
CA VAL A 32 -1.47 32.84 11.03
C VAL A 32 -0.22 33.39 10.34
N TRP A 33 -0.33 33.94 9.13
CA TRP A 33 0.82 34.51 8.42
C TRP A 33 1.44 35.70 9.17
N GLU A 34 0.61 36.57 9.74
CA GLU A 34 1.06 37.70 10.56
C GLU A 34 1.81 37.20 11.81
N ALA A 35 1.26 36.20 12.50
CA ALA A 35 1.92 35.60 13.66
C ALA A 35 3.29 35.00 13.27
N LEU A 36 3.36 34.21 12.18
CA LEU A 36 4.61 33.64 11.69
C LEU A 36 5.65 34.72 11.38
N ALA A 37 5.23 35.86 10.81
CA ALA A 37 6.13 36.98 10.55
C ALA A 37 6.67 37.62 11.84
N TYR A 38 5.83 37.86 12.86
CA TYR A 38 6.28 38.42 14.15
C TYR A 38 7.22 37.49 14.91
N TYR A 39 6.94 36.19 14.89
CA TYR A 39 7.82 35.20 15.49
C TYR A 39 9.14 35.09 14.71
N GLY A 40 9.08 35.08 13.37
CA GLY A 40 10.25 35.01 12.50
C GLY A 40 11.16 36.23 12.62
N SER A 41 10.59 37.42 12.82
CA SER A 41 11.34 38.66 13.02
C SER A 41 11.90 38.83 14.44
N GLY A 42 11.64 37.88 15.34
CA GLY A 42 12.08 37.93 16.74
C GLY A 42 11.35 38.97 17.61
N VAL A 43 10.21 39.52 17.13
CA VAL A 43 9.37 40.40 17.94
C VAL A 43 8.71 39.59 19.07
N TRP A 44 8.32 38.36 18.76
CA TRP A 44 7.83 37.39 19.74
C TRP A 44 8.80 36.22 19.91
N PRO A 45 8.91 35.67 21.13
CA PRO A 45 9.79 34.54 21.38
C PRO A 45 9.31 33.31 20.60
N SER A 46 10.24 32.65 19.92
CA SER A 46 9.96 31.46 19.11
C SER A 46 11.15 30.50 19.14
N TYR A 47 10.87 29.21 18.89
CA TYR A 47 11.88 28.17 18.68
C TYR A 47 12.29 28.02 17.20
N SER A 48 11.67 28.79 16.30
CA SER A 48 11.93 28.79 14.86
C SER A 48 11.83 30.20 14.26
N ASN A 49 12.56 30.45 13.18
CA ASN A 49 12.47 31.67 12.39
C ASN A 49 11.42 31.60 11.27
N PHE A 50 10.80 30.42 11.07
CA PHE A 50 9.77 30.15 10.05
C PHE A 50 10.15 30.44 8.60
N GLU A 51 11.43 30.66 8.29
CA GLU A 51 11.90 30.99 6.94
C GLU A 51 11.56 29.90 5.92
N ASP A 52 11.78 28.63 6.28
CA ASP A 52 11.46 27.49 5.42
C ASP A 52 9.95 27.37 5.14
N THR A 53 9.11 27.61 6.15
CA THR A 53 7.65 27.60 6.01
C THR A 53 7.19 28.69 5.05
N MET A 54 7.69 29.92 5.24
CA MET A 54 7.34 31.05 4.37
C MET A 54 7.81 30.81 2.93
N ARG A 55 9.04 30.29 2.76
CA ARG A 55 9.60 29.99 1.45
C ARG A 55 8.79 28.93 0.70
N ILE A 56 8.53 27.79 1.33
CA ILE A 56 7.83 26.66 0.67
C ILE A 56 6.43 27.09 0.19
N TYR A 57 5.69 27.86 0.98
CA TYR A 57 4.38 28.37 0.57
C TYR A 57 4.45 29.44 -0.52
N ALA A 58 5.47 30.31 -0.48
CA ALA A 58 5.72 31.29 -1.54
C ALA A 58 6.02 30.59 -2.88
N ASP A 59 6.95 29.63 -2.86
CA ASP A 59 7.42 28.87 -4.01
C ASP A 59 6.31 27.98 -4.61
N ALA A 60 5.44 27.43 -3.77
CA ALA A 60 4.26 26.70 -4.24
C ALA A 60 3.33 27.56 -5.11
N GLY A 61 3.22 28.87 -4.80
CA GLY A 61 2.52 29.84 -5.63
C GLY A 61 3.34 30.41 -6.79
N GLY A 62 4.61 30.02 -6.93
CA GLY A 62 5.55 30.62 -7.90
C GLY A 62 5.87 32.09 -7.60
N THR A 63 5.80 32.50 -6.33
CA THR A 63 6.03 33.88 -5.90
C THR A 63 7.08 33.94 -4.79
N SER A 64 7.54 35.15 -4.46
CA SER A 64 8.47 35.38 -3.36
C SER A 64 7.78 35.69 -2.01
N CYS A 65 6.44 35.58 -1.92
CA CYS A 65 5.69 35.91 -0.71
C CYS A 65 4.54 34.93 -0.46
N ALA A 66 4.55 34.25 0.69
CA ALA A 66 3.54 33.26 1.07
C ALA A 66 2.11 33.84 1.10
N VAL A 67 1.94 35.08 1.57
CA VAL A 67 0.63 35.74 1.61
C VAL A 67 0.10 36.03 0.20
N VAL A 68 1.00 36.38 -0.74
CA VAL A 68 0.63 36.60 -2.14
C VAL A 68 0.29 35.28 -2.82
N ALA A 69 1.07 34.22 -2.55
CA ALA A 69 0.76 32.88 -3.02
C ALA A 69 -0.63 32.42 -2.53
N ASP A 70 -0.92 32.62 -1.25
CA ASP A 70 -2.20 32.26 -0.65
C ASP A 70 -3.38 33.02 -1.27
N ALA A 71 -3.24 34.34 -1.45
CA ALA A 71 -4.22 35.16 -2.15
C ALA A 71 -4.43 34.73 -3.62
N ILE A 72 -3.36 34.28 -4.30
CA ILE A 72 -3.47 33.69 -5.65
C ILE A 72 -4.30 32.40 -5.60
N PHE A 73 -4.07 31.52 -4.62
CA PHE A 73 -4.83 30.28 -4.48
C PHE A 73 -6.30 30.53 -4.13
N GLU A 74 -6.60 31.51 -3.27
CA GLU A 74 -7.98 31.91 -2.95
C GLU A 74 -8.72 32.54 -4.14
N GLY A 75 -8.03 33.37 -4.93
CA GLY A 75 -8.58 33.99 -6.14
C GLY A 75 -8.80 33.02 -7.31
N SER A 76 -8.10 31.88 -7.30
CA SER A 76 -8.12 30.82 -8.34
C SER A 76 -9.36 29.92 -8.27
N SER A 77 -10.54 30.51 -8.11
CA SER A 77 -11.82 29.83 -7.86
C SER A 77 -12.39 28.98 -9.00
N SER A 78 -11.69 28.81 -10.13
CA SER A 78 -12.23 28.11 -11.32
C SER A 78 -11.54 26.80 -11.73
N LYS A 79 -10.36 26.44 -11.20
CA LYS A 79 -9.62 25.25 -11.67
C LYS A 79 -8.96 24.37 -10.61
N SER A 80 -8.73 24.87 -9.40
CA SER A 80 -8.28 24.06 -8.26
C SER A 80 -9.42 23.99 -7.25
N GLY A 81 -9.74 22.80 -6.74
CA GLY A 81 -10.73 22.66 -5.66
C GLY A 81 -10.38 23.51 -4.43
N LYS A 82 -11.26 23.51 -3.42
CA LYS A 82 -11.22 24.31 -2.16
C LYS A 82 -9.99 24.12 -1.24
N CYS A 83 -8.80 23.96 -1.79
CA CYS A 83 -7.57 23.63 -1.08
C CYS A 83 -6.52 24.67 -1.47
N GLY A 84 -5.85 25.27 -0.47
CA GLY A 84 -4.78 26.25 -0.66
C GLY A 84 -3.50 25.65 -1.27
N ALA A 85 -2.34 26.21 -0.92
CA ALA A 85 -1.05 25.78 -1.45
C ALA A 85 -0.84 24.26 -1.34
N ARG A 86 -0.47 23.62 -2.45
CA ARG A 86 -0.11 22.20 -2.53
C ARG A 86 1.36 22.08 -2.87
N PHE A 87 2.01 21.07 -2.30
CA PHE A 87 3.43 20.79 -2.54
C PHE A 87 3.65 19.58 -3.47
N GLY A 88 2.57 19.14 -4.12
CA GLY A 88 2.50 18.03 -5.06
C GLY A 88 2.51 16.63 -4.42
N CYS A 89 1.65 15.76 -4.93
CA CYS A 89 1.62 14.37 -4.53
C CYS A 89 2.54 13.52 -5.41
N HIS A 90 3.39 12.70 -4.81
CA HIS A 90 4.24 11.76 -5.55
C HIS A 90 3.57 10.38 -5.75
N MET A 91 2.66 9.95 -4.86
CA MET A 91 1.90 8.68 -5.01
C MET A 91 0.43 8.86 -5.39
N CYS A 92 -0.19 10.01 -5.10
CA CYS A 92 -1.62 10.19 -5.36
C CYS A 92 -1.90 10.28 -6.87
N LEU A 93 -2.90 9.52 -7.33
CA LEU A 93 -3.32 9.48 -8.74
C LEU A 93 -4.69 10.13 -8.98
N GLN A 94 -5.37 10.58 -7.92
CA GLN A 94 -6.75 11.08 -7.97
C GLN A 94 -6.93 12.30 -8.89
N THR A 95 -5.92 13.18 -8.93
CA THR A 95 -5.88 14.36 -9.80
C THR A 95 -4.47 14.53 -10.31
N GLU A 96 -4.29 15.11 -11.49
CA GLU A 96 -2.98 15.62 -11.94
C GLU A 96 -2.63 16.86 -11.10
N ASP A 97 -1.65 16.73 -10.21
CA ASP A 97 -1.16 17.82 -9.38
C ASP A 97 0.16 18.33 -9.96
N LYS A 98 0.13 19.54 -10.52
CA LYS A 98 1.30 20.17 -11.16
C LYS A 98 2.15 20.96 -10.17
N SER A 99 1.76 21.04 -8.90
CA SER A 99 2.39 21.98 -7.95
C SER A 99 3.86 21.65 -7.70
N LEU A 100 4.21 20.36 -7.50
CA LEU A 100 5.61 19.96 -7.35
C LEU A 100 6.41 20.21 -8.64
N ALA A 101 5.83 19.94 -9.81
CA ALA A 101 6.50 20.22 -11.09
C ALA A 101 6.79 21.73 -11.23
N THR A 102 5.83 22.59 -10.90
CA THR A 102 6.02 24.04 -10.86
C THR A 102 7.13 24.44 -9.88
N MET A 103 7.19 23.84 -8.69
CA MET A 103 8.25 24.13 -7.72
C MET A 103 9.64 23.73 -8.24
N VAL A 104 9.78 22.55 -8.85
CA VAL A 104 11.03 22.09 -9.47
C VAL A 104 11.45 23.00 -10.64
N ASP A 105 10.51 23.47 -11.44
CA ASP A 105 10.77 24.40 -12.55
C ASP A 105 11.10 25.82 -12.06
N TYR A 106 10.54 26.24 -10.93
CA TYR A 106 10.70 27.57 -10.35
C TYR A 106 12.04 27.76 -9.65
N ASP A 107 12.44 26.82 -8.78
CA ASP A 107 13.68 26.91 -8.01
C ASP A 107 14.50 25.60 -8.07
N PRO A 108 15.77 25.65 -8.56
CA PRO A 108 16.67 24.49 -8.60
C PRO A 108 16.85 23.76 -7.27
N GLN A 109 16.61 24.40 -6.12
CA GLN A 109 16.67 23.76 -4.81
C GLN A 109 15.72 22.57 -4.68
N TYR A 110 14.61 22.55 -5.43
CA TYR A 110 13.66 21.44 -5.44
C TYR A 110 14.02 20.32 -6.40
N GLY A 111 15.18 20.41 -7.08
CA GLY A 111 15.65 19.39 -8.01
C GLY A 111 15.77 17.98 -7.40
N TYR A 112 15.92 17.87 -6.07
CA TYR A 112 15.89 16.58 -5.36
C TYR A 112 14.58 15.81 -5.58
N ALA A 113 13.47 16.51 -5.79
CA ALA A 113 12.15 15.91 -5.91
C ALA A 113 11.82 15.42 -7.33
N LYS A 114 12.72 15.60 -8.30
CA LYS A 114 12.46 15.21 -9.70
C LYS A 114 12.13 13.72 -9.85
N GLY A 115 12.82 12.85 -9.12
CA GLY A 115 12.53 11.41 -9.15
C GLY A 115 11.14 11.06 -8.60
N LEU A 116 10.61 11.87 -7.68
CA LEU A 116 9.24 11.72 -7.17
C LEU A 116 8.19 12.06 -8.23
N LEU A 117 8.47 13.05 -9.10
CA LEU A 117 7.62 13.37 -10.26
C LEU A 117 7.63 12.24 -11.28
N GLU A 118 8.82 11.70 -11.59
CA GLU A 118 8.98 10.58 -12.52
C GLU A 118 8.22 9.32 -12.02
N LEU A 119 8.25 9.06 -10.70
CA LEU A 119 7.45 7.99 -10.09
C LEU A 119 5.94 8.23 -10.24
N ASN A 120 5.47 9.46 -9.99
CA ASN A 120 4.06 9.79 -10.16
C ASN A 120 3.60 9.64 -11.62
N GLU A 121 4.41 10.13 -12.56
CA GLU A 121 4.16 10.02 -13.99
C GLU A 121 4.10 8.56 -14.44
N TYR A 122 5.05 7.72 -14.00
CA TYR A 122 5.03 6.28 -14.27
C TYR A 122 3.73 5.62 -13.80
N LEU A 123 3.34 5.86 -12.54
CA LEU A 123 2.11 5.31 -11.96
C LEU A 123 0.85 5.78 -12.70
N ARG A 124 0.82 7.04 -13.16
CA ARG A 124 -0.26 7.56 -13.99
C ARG A 124 -0.32 6.86 -15.34
N ASN A 125 0.82 6.63 -15.98
CA ASN A 125 0.86 6.11 -17.34
C ASN A 125 0.44 4.64 -17.41
N ILE A 126 0.65 3.87 -16.33
CA ILE A 126 0.20 2.46 -16.23
C ILE A 126 -1.23 2.28 -15.71
N ARG A 127 -1.92 3.34 -15.27
CA ARG A 127 -3.15 3.17 -14.46
C ARG A 127 -4.28 2.42 -15.18
N TYR A 128 -4.33 2.52 -16.51
CA TYR A 128 -5.32 1.83 -17.35
C TYR A 128 -4.73 0.61 -18.09
N ASP A 129 -3.50 0.21 -17.76
CA ASP A 129 -2.87 -0.97 -18.34
C ASP A 129 -3.29 -2.24 -17.59
N TRP A 130 -4.25 -2.98 -18.17
CA TRP A 130 -4.75 -4.23 -17.58
C TRP A 130 -3.69 -5.34 -17.56
N SER A 131 -2.65 -5.28 -18.39
CA SER A 131 -1.55 -6.25 -18.38
C SER A 131 -0.64 -6.10 -17.15
N ARG A 132 -0.71 -4.94 -16.49
CA ARG A 132 0.01 -4.60 -15.26
C ARG A 132 -0.82 -4.82 -14.00
N ARG A 133 -2.02 -5.37 -14.13
CA ARG A 133 -2.90 -5.70 -13.01
C ARG A 133 -2.75 -7.14 -12.56
N ASN A 134 -2.99 -7.38 -11.28
CA ASN A 134 -3.19 -8.70 -10.75
C ASN A 134 -4.60 -9.16 -11.13
N TRP A 135 -4.69 -10.33 -11.76
CA TRP A 135 -5.95 -10.91 -12.20
C TRP A 135 -6.54 -11.91 -11.22
N ILE A 136 -5.76 -12.38 -10.24
CA ILE A 136 -6.20 -13.39 -9.28
C ILE A 136 -6.90 -12.70 -8.11
N GLY A 137 -8.21 -12.91 -8.01
CA GLY A 137 -9.02 -12.39 -6.91
C GLY A 137 -8.60 -12.93 -5.55
N ARG A 138 -8.81 -12.13 -4.50
CA ARG A 138 -8.45 -12.52 -3.12
C ARG A 138 -9.35 -13.62 -2.56
N THR A 139 -10.66 -13.54 -2.77
CA THR A 139 -11.65 -14.41 -2.12
C THR A 139 -11.90 -15.71 -2.90
N ILE A 140 -12.14 -16.80 -2.18
CA ILE A 140 -12.64 -18.08 -2.71
C ILE A 140 -14.08 -18.24 -2.26
N ARG A 141 -15.03 -18.47 -3.18
CA ARG A 141 -16.45 -18.71 -2.85
C ARG A 141 -17.05 -19.76 -3.78
N GLY A 142 -17.80 -20.70 -3.22
CA GLY A 142 -18.40 -21.82 -3.97
C GLY A 142 -17.37 -22.66 -4.73
N GLY A 143 -16.13 -22.71 -4.23
CA GLY A 143 -14.99 -23.36 -4.88
C GLY A 143 -14.38 -22.62 -6.07
N TYR A 144 -14.73 -21.35 -6.29
CA TYR A 144 -14.19 -20.53 -7.38
C TYR A 144 -13.42 -19.29 -6.89
N ILE A 145 -12.47 -18.84 -7.70
CA ILE A 145 -11.78 -17.54 -7.61
C ILE A 145 -12.21 -16.68 -8.80
N ALA A 146 -12.54 -15.42 -8.55
CA ALA A 146 -12.77 -14.46 -9.63
C ALA A 146 -11.46 -14.06 -10.31
N ILE A 147 -11.43 -14.14 -11.63
CA ILE A 147 -10.33 -13.76 -12.51
C ILE A 147 -10.71 -12.47 -13.25
N ALA A 148 -10.19 -11.35 -12.75
CA ALA A 148 -10.46 -10.00 -13.26
C ALA A 148 -9.36 -9.05 -12.80
N PRO A 149 -9.01 -8.01 -13.57
CA PRO A 149 -7.98 -7.07 -13.16
C PRO A 149 -8.42 -6.28 -11.92
N ASP A 150 -7.56 -6.24 -10.90
CA ASP A 150 -7.81 -5.59 -9.61
C ASP A 150 -6.62 -4.70 -9.20
N THR A 151 -5.76 -5.20 -8.30
CA THR A 151 -4.58 -4.48 -7.83
C THR A 151 -3.47 -4.47 -8.87
N LEU A 152 -2.33 -3.81 -8.58
CA LEU A 152 -1.13 -3.98 -9.40
C LEU A 152 -0.65 -5.44 -9.35
N HIS A 153 -0.11 -5.92 -10.46
CA HIS A 153 0.50 -7.24 -10.56
C HIS A 153 1.69 -7.34 -9.59
N PRO A 154 1.93 -8.48 -8.93
CA PRO A 154 3.11 -8.74 -8.10
C PRO A 154 4.45 -8.22 -8.67
N ARG A 155 4.74 -8.55 -9.93
CA ARG A 155 5.88 -7.99 -10.68
C ARG A 155 5.94 -6.45 -10.66
N VAL A 156 4.81 -5.78 -10.88
CA VAL A 156 4.74 -4.31 -10.92
C VAL A 156 4.84 -3.71 -9.52
N LEU A 157 4.31 -4.37 -8.50
CA LEU A 157 4.56 -3.99 -7.10
C LEU A 157 6.06 -4.01 -6.78
N ARG A 158 6.78 -5.05 -7.21
CA ARG A 158 8.24 -5.15 -7.04
C ARG A 158 9.00 -4.08 -7.84
N GLU A 159 8.57 -3.75 -9.06
CA GLU A 159 9.12 -2.62 -9.83
C GLU A 159 8.99 -1.31 -9.06
N VAL A 160 7.78 -1.00 -8.56
CA VAL A 160 7.51 0.25 -7.83
C VAL A 160 8.31 0.32 -6.54
N SER A 161 8.40 -0.77 -5.75
CA SER A 161 9.22 -0.78 -4.55
C SER A 161 10.71 -0.58 -4.86
N ARG A 162 11.22 -1.18 -5.95
CA ARG A 162 12.61 -0.96 -6.41
C ARG A 162 12.87 0.49 -6.78
N PHE A 163 11.93 1.14 -7.46
CA PHE A 163 12.04 2.56 -7.78
C PHE A 163 12.11 3.40 -6.50
N MET A 164 11.25 3.14 -5.52
CA MET A 164 11.25 3.86 -4.24
C MET A 164 12.58 3.66 -3.49
N LEU A 165 13.07 2.42 -3.39
CA LEU A 165 14.37 2.12 -2.77
C LEU A 165 15.54 2.81 -3.50
N GLN A 166 15.50 2.86 -4.84
CA GLN A 166 16.50 3.55 -5.64
C GLN A 166 16.48 5.06 -5.39
N LEU A 167 15.29 5.66 -5.32
CA LEU A 167 15.14 7.09 -5.03
C LEU A 167 15.69 7.43 -3.63
N ASP A 168 15.43 6.61 -2.62
CA ASP A 168 15.99 6.80 -1.28
C ASP A 168 17.50 6.62 -1.26
N HIS A 169 18.05 5.72 -2.06
CA HIS A 169 19.50 5.56 -2.21
C HIS A 169 20.12 6.80 -2.88
N ASP A 170 19.54 7.27 -3.99
CA ASP A 170 20.02 8.43 -4.74
C ASP A 170 19.96 9.71 -3.88
N GLU A 171 18.89 9.88 -3.09
CA GLU A 171 18.74 11.02 -2.19
C GLU A 171 19.75 10.98 -1.05
N ARG A 172 20.02 9.81 -0.46
CA ARG A 172 21.10 9.64 0.53
C ARG A 172 22.46 10.00 -0.05
N LEU A 173 22.76 9.58 -1.29
CA LEU A 173 24.00 9.94 -1.97
C LEU A 173 24.09 11.44 -2.26
N ARG A 174 23.00 12.07 -2.73
CA ARG A 174 22.93 13.52 -2.96
C ARG A 174 23.20 14.27 -1.66
N ALA A 175 22.47 13.92 -0.59
CA ALA A 175 22.59 14.52 0.72
C ALA A 175 24.02 14.41 1.27
N HIS A 176 24.61 13.22 1.20
CA HIS A 176 26.00 12.99 1.61
C HIS A 176 27.00 13.87 0.84
N ARG A 177 26.86 13.97 -0.49
CA ARG A 177 27.72 14.83 -1.32
C ARG A 177 27.56 16.32 -1.01
N ALA A 178 26.35 16.74 -0.62
CA ALA A 178 26.06 18.12 -0.26
C ALA A 178 26.44 18.46 1.20
N GLY A 179 26.75 17.46 2.04
CA GLY A 179 26.94 17.66 3.48
C GLY A 179 25.64 18.00 4.21
N GLU A 180 24.51 17.54 3.69
CA GLU A 180 23.17 17.81 4.20
C GLU A 180 22.48 16.52 4.64
N ASN A 181 21.34 16.63 5.31
CA ASN A 181 20.45 15.51 5.54
C ASN A 181 19.62 15.20 4.28
N PRO A 182 19.20 13.92 4.08
CA PRO A 182 18.19 13.57 3.09
C PRO A 182 16.94 14.45 3.22
N ARG A 183 16.44 14.96 2.09
CA ARG A 183 15.21 15.76 2.00
C ARG A 183 13.96 14.89 2.05
N PHE A 184 14.09 13.61 1.70
CA PHE A 184 13.03 12.63 1.81
C PHE A 184 13.60 11.22 2.03
N GLU A 185 12.74 10.35 2.56
CA GLU A 185 12.92 8.90 2.63
C GLU A 185 11.53 8.27 2.46
N LEU A 186 11.31 7.51 1.40
CA LEU A 186 10.04 6.90 1.04
C LEU A 186 9.81 5.59 1.80
N LEU A 187 10.88 4.81 1.98
CA LEU A 187 10.87 3.49 2.59
C LEU A 187 11.88 3.46 3.76
N PRO A 188 11.58 4.14 4.88
CA PRO A 188 12.34 3.92 6.11
C PRO A 188 12.14 2.46 6.59
N ILE A 189 12.97 2.02 7.52
CA ILE A 189 13.07 0.60 7.91
C ILE A 189 11.74 -0.01 8.34
N GLU A 190 10.91 0.75 9.05
CA GLU A 190 9.59 0.34 9.50
C GLU A 190 8.64 0.08 8.32
N ILE A 191 8.74 0.89 7.26
CA ILE A 191 7.95 0.70 6.05
C ILE A 191 8.50 -0.46 5.22
N ILE A 192 9.81 -0.67 5.19
CA ILE A 192 10.42 -1.85 4.55
C ILE A 192 9.87 -3.13 5.18
N VAL A 193 9.91 -3.24 6.51
CA VAL A 193 9.35 -4.39 7.25
C VAL A 193 7.86 -4.53 6.99
N ALA A 194 7.09 -3.45 7.16
CA ALA A 194 5.63 -3.48 6.96
C ALA A 194 5.26 -3.95 5.55
N LEU A 195 5.91 -3.39 4.52
CA LEU A 195 5.63 -3.76 3.14
C LEU A 195 6.04 -5.20 2.85
N ASP A 196 7.22 -5.65 3.29
CA ASP A 196 7.68 -7.02 3.04
C ASP A 196 6.77 -8.04 3.75
N ALA A 197 6.38 -7.75 4.99
CA ALA A 197 5.43 -8.55 5.75
C ALA A 197 4.07 -8.64 5.04
N ILE A 198 3.48 -7.50 4.65
CA ILE A 198 2.17 -7.46 3.99
C ILE A 198 2.22 -8.10 2.60
N GLN A 199 3.32 -7.94 1.85
CA GLN A 199 3.48 -8.62 0.56
C GLN A 199 3.58 -10.14 0.73
N SER A 200 4.27 -10.62 1.77
CA SER A 200 4.32 -12.03 2.13
C SER A 200 2.94 -12.55 2.58
N LEU A 201 2.21 -11.81 3.41
CA LEU A 201 0.86 -12.12 3.88
C LEU A 201 -0.11 -12.38 2.71
N TYR A 202 -0.11 -11.49 1.71
CA TYR A 202 -0.99 -11.60 0.54
C TYR A 202 -0.44 -12.50 -0.58
N GLY A 203 0.75 -13.09 -0.39
CA GLY A 203 1.38 -13.94 -1.39
C GLY A 203 1.73 -13.21 -2.69
N VAL A 204 2.10 -11.93 -2.62
CA VAL A 204 2.42 -11.10 -3.80
C VAL A 204 3.91 -10.85 -3.97
N ALA A 205 4.75 -11.44 -3.13
CA ALA A 205 6.19 -11.46 -3.29
C ALA A 205 6.78 -12.70 -2.59
N ARG A 206 8.00 -13.08 -2.99
CA ARG A 206 8.78 -14.02 -2.20
C ARG A 206 9.11 -13.38 -0.84
N PRO A 207 9.21 -14.16 0.25
CA PRO A 207 9.69 -13.66 1.54
C PRO A 207 11.00 -12.86 1.38
N PHE A 208 11.10 -11.70 2.04
CA PHE A 208 12.30 -10.87 2.06
C PHE A 208 12.72 -10.25 0.72
N SER A 209 11.79 -10.11 -0.23
CA SER A 209 12.07 -9.50 -1.53
C SER A 209 12.56 -8.06 -1.44
N LEU A 210 12.01 -7.27 -0.51
CA LEU A 210 12.44 -5.87 -0.32
C LEU A 210 13.88 -5.79 0.20
N TRP A 211 14.26 -6.70 1.11
CA TRP A 211 15.63 -6.77 1.63
C TRP A 211 16.63 -7.20 0.56
N ALA A 212 16.27 -8.16 -0.28
CA ALA A 212 17.09 -8.57 -1.41
C ALA A 212 17.28 -7.41 -2.40
N ASP A 213 16.21 -6.69 -2.73
CA ASP A 213 16.30 -5.53 -3.63
C ASP A 213 17.12 -4.39 -3.01
N LEU A 214 17.01 -4.14 -1.70
CA LEU A 214 17.84 -3.17 -0.97
C LEU A 214 19.32 -3.55 -1.00
N ARG A 215 19.65 -4.82 -0.75
CA ARG A 215 21.02 -5.36 -0.85
C ARG A 215 21.58 -5.14 -2.25
N ASP A 216 20.80 -5.44 -3.28
CA ASP A 216 21.25 -5.34 -4.68
C ASP A 216 21.54 -3.87 -5.07
N ILE A 217 20.75 -2.91 -4.57
CA ILE A 217 20.98 -1.48 -4.78
C ILE A 217 22.22 -0.99 -4.01
N GLN A 218 22.33 -1.33 -2.73
CA GLN A 218 23.38 -0.79 -1.86
C GLN A 218 24.75 -1.42 -2.09
N SER A 219 24.78 -2.75 -2.24
CA SER A 219 26.02 -3.55 -2.31
C SER A 219 26.25 -4.17 -3.69
N GLY A 220 25.16 -4.51 -4.40
CA GLY A 220 25.22 -5.16 -5.71
C GLY A 220 25.51 -4.21 -6.88
N GLY A 221 25.40 -2.89 -6.67
CA GLY A 221 25.58 -1.89 -7.73
C GLY A 221 24.51 -1.96 -8.83
N VAL A 222 23.39 -2.64 -8.57
CA VAL A 222 22.26 -2.70 -9.49
C VAL A 222 21.45 -1.42 -9.34
N ARG A 223 21.09 -0.83 -10.48
CA ARG A 223 20.31 0.40 -10.52
C ARG A 223 18.93 0.13 -11.12
N TYR A 224 17.88 0.63 -10.45
CA TYR A 224 16.51 0.54 -10.91
C TYR A 224 15.96 1.92 -11.27
N ASP A 225 16.27 2.39 -12.48
CA ASP A 225 15.74 3.65 -13.00
C ASP A 225 14.27 3.54 -13.42
N ILE A 226 13.52 4.63 -13.20
CA ILE A 226 12.11 4.72 -13.59
C ILE A 226 12.02 4.86 -15.11
N PRO A 227 11.39 3.92 -15.82
CA PRO A 227 11.30 3.99 -17.27
C PRO A 227 10.29 5.05 -17.70
N LYS A 228 10.64 5.79 -18.76
CA LYS A 228 9.68 6.67 -19.44
C LYS A 228 8.80 5.83 -20.35
N ILE A 229 7.51 5.82 -20.05
CA ILE A 229 6.51 5.04 -20.78
C ILE A 229 5.39 5.96 -21.24
N GLU A 230 4.75 5.62 -22.35
CA GLU A 230 3.57 6.34 -22.83
C GLU A 230 2.34 6.00 -21.98
N ALA A 231 1.43 6.97 -21.84
CA ALA A 231 0.19 6.77 -21.10
C ALA A 231 -0.74 5.83 -21.85
N VAL A 232 -1.16 4.74 -21.19
CA VAL A 232 -2.14 3.81 -21.75
C VAL A 232 -3.53 4.45 -21.69
N PRO A 233 -4.28 4.50 -22.82
CA PRO A 233 -5.61 5.10 -22.85
C PRO A 233 -6.61 4.28 -22.02
N GLU A 234 -7.63 4.96 -21.51
CA GLU A 234 -8.72 4.29 -20.79
C GLU A 234 -9.50 3.37 -21.72
N THR A 235 -9.72 2.14 -21.28
CA THR A 235 -10.51 1.13 -21.97
C THR A 235 -11.51 0.51 -21.00
N PRO A 236 -12.63 -0.08 -21.48
CA PRO A 236 -13.58 -0.77 -20.61
C PRO A 236 -12.91 -1.87 -19.79
N LEU A 237 -13.38 -2.06 -18.56
CA LEU A 237 -12.90 -3.13 -17.69
C LEU A 237 -13.18 -4.50 -18.35
N PRO A 238 -12.18 -5.39 -18.44
CA PRO A 238 -12.38 -6.75 -18.92
C PRO A 238 -13.42 -7.52 -18.11
N GLU A 239 -14.16 -8.40 -18.79
CA GLU A 239 -15.17 -9.23 -18.14
C GLU A 239 -14.54 -10.21 -17.13
N SER A 240 -15.24 -10.41 -16.00
CA SER A 240 -14.81 -11.35 -14.97
C SER A 240 -15.00 -12.79 -15.43
N ARG A 241 -13.96 -13.60 -15.26
CA ARG A 241 -13.99 -15.06 -15.41
C ARG A 241 -13.84 -15.73 -14.04
N PHE A 242 -14.00 -17.04 -13.98
CA PHE A 242 -13.99 -17.78 -12.72
C PHE A 242 -13.15 -19.04 -12.84
N LEU A 243 -12.18 -19.21 -11.95
CA LEU A 243 -11.32 -20.39 -11.90
C LEU A 243 -11.82 -21.31 -10.79
N TYR A 244 -12.13 -22.57 -11.11
CA TYR A 244 -12.45 -23.57 -10.11
C TYR A 244 -11.19 -24.04 -9.38
N VAL A 245 -11.21 -24.02 -8.05
CA VAL A 245 -10.10 -24.43 -7.18
C VAL A 245 -10.51 -25.48 -6.14
N GLY A 246 -11.78 -25.89 -6.12
CA GLY A 246 -12.32 -26.84 -5.15
C GLY A 246 -12.97 -26.17 -3.95
N GLU A 247 -13.96 -26.84 -3.37
CA GLU A 247 -14.75 -26.32 -2.23
C GLU A 247 -14.01 -26.47 -0.89
N GLU A 248 -13.23 -27.54 -0.74
CA GLU A 248 -12.50 -27.90 0.49
C GLU A 248 -11.11 -27.22 0.58
N TRP A 249 -11.01 -25.93 0.28
CA TRP A 249 -9.70 -25.26 0.21
C TRP A 249 -9.06 -25.02 1.60
N ASP A 250 -9.86 -24.97 2.69
CA ASP A 250 -9.40 -24.81 4.08
C ASP A 250 -9.91 -25.91 5.04
N GLU A 251 -10.31 -27.05 4.49
CA GLU A 251 -10.88 -28.18 5.25
C GLU A 251 -10.02 -29.46 5.19
N ARG A 252 -8.85 -29.38 4.55
CA ARG A 252 -7.99 -30.54 4.36
C ARG A 252 -7.23 -30.89 5.65
N PRO A 253 -6.80 -32.15 5.84
CA PRO A 253 -6.00 -32.54 7.01
C PRO A 253 -4.69 -31.77 7.17
N ASP A 254 -4.07 -31.33 6.06
CA ASP A 254 -2.86 -30.50 6.06
C ASP A 254 -3.14 -29.02 6.40
N SER A 255 -4.40 -28.58 6.40
CA SER A 255 -4.82 -27.25 6.86
C SER A 255 -4.63 -27.04 8.37
N ALA A 256 -4.28 -28.07 9.13
CA ALA A 256 -3.98 -27.95 10.56
C ALA A 256 -2.73 -27.09 10.84
N PHE A 257 -1.80 -27.02 9.89
CA PHE A 257 -0.54 -26.26 9.99
C PHE A 257 -0.44 -25.13 8.96
N THR A 258 -1.58 -24.65 8.47
CA THR A 258 -1.66 -23.46 7.60
C THR A 258 -2.06 -22.22 8.40
N GLY A 259 -1.97 -21.05 7.77
CA GLY A 259 -2.36 -19.79 8.41
C GLY A 259 -1.22 -19.18 9.21
N LEU A 260 -1.48 -18.72 10.43
CA LEU A 260 -0.44 -18.23 11.34
C LEU A 260 0.35 -19.36 12.01
N ARG A 261 0.13 -20.63 11.63
CA ARG A 261 0.87 -21.77 12.15
C ARG A 261 1.93 -22.24 11.16
N ASP A 262 2.96 -22.91 11.65
CA ASP A 262 4.02 -23.48 10.83
C ASP A 262 4.53 -24.78 11.45
N SER A 263 4.42 -25.88 10.69
CA SER A 263 4.78 -27.21 11.16
C SER A 263 6.27 -27.35 11.47
N TYR A 264 7.13 -26.63 10.73
CA TYR A 264 8.57 -26.75 10.90
C TYR A 264 9.02 -26.02 12.17
N LEU A 265 8.52 -24.81 12.38
CA LEU A 265 8.79 -24.04 13.59
C LEU A 265 8.26 -24.74 14.84
N GLU A 266 7.00 -25.17 14.84
CA GLU A 266 6.41 -25.86 16.00
C GLU A 266 7.12 -27.18 16.33
N ALA A 267 7.71 -27.86 15.34
CA ALA A 267 8.48 -29.09 15.56
C ALA A 267 9.89 -28.85 16.11
N LEU A 268 10.45 -27.64 15.94
CA LEU A 268 11.81 -27.28 16.34
C LEU A 268 11.88 -26.40 17.59
N THR A 269 10.75 -25.85 18.02
CA THR A 269 10.65 -25.06 19.25
C THR A 269 10.08 -25.90 20.40
N GLU A 270 10.79 -25.95 21.52
CA GLU A 270 10.32 -26.58 22.76
C GLU A 270 10.37 -25.60 23.94
N GLY A 271 9.52 -25.81 24.95
CA GLY A 271 9.53 -25.05 26.20
C GLY A 271 9.16 -23.58 26.00
N ALA A 272 9.97 -22.67 26.55
CA ALA A 272 9.68 -21.23 26.55
C ALA A 272 9.73 -20.56 25.16
N CYS A 273 10.31 -21.24 24.16
CA CYS A 273 10.37 -20.75 22.78
C CYS A 273 9.21 -21.25 21.92
N GLN A 274 8.35 -22.12 22.45
CA GLN A 274 7.20 -22.65 21.71
C GLN A 274 6.08 -21.60 21.65
N PRO A 275 5.56 -21.27 20.44
CA PRO A 275 4.41 -20.38 20.31
C PRO A 275 3.20 -20.93 21.07
N GLU A 276 2.59 -20.12 21.94
CA GLU A 276 1.31 -20.47 22.58
C GLU A 276 0.21 -20.52 21.51
N LEU A 277 -0.72 -21.47 21.62
CA LEU A 277 -1.84 -21.59 20.69
C LEU A 277 -3.13 -21.00 21.27
N VAL A 278 -3.90 -20.31 20.42
CA VAL A 278 -5.24 -19.81 20.73
C VAL A 278 -6.26 -20.33 19.73
N GLU A 279 -7.48 -20.57 20.20
CA GLU A 279 -8.62 -20.87 19.36
C GLU A 279 -9.28 -19.56 18.91
N LEU A 280 -9.38 -19.36 17.59
CA LEU A 280 -10.00 -18.21 16.97
C LEU A 280 -11.52 -18.36 16.91
N ALA A 281 -12.24 -17.26 16.70
CA ALA A 281 -13.70 -17.28 16.54
C ALA A 281 -14.20 -18.18 15.40
N SER A 282 -13.33 -18.51 14.42
CA SER A 282 -13.59 -19.46 13.35
C SER A 282 -13.53 -20.94 13.79
N GLY A 283 -13.14 -21.23 15.03
CA GLY A 283 -12.87 -22.58 15.54
C GLY A 283 -11.50 -23.14 15.10
N LYS A 284 -10.69 -22.35 14.40
CA LYS A 284 -9.32 -22.71 14.00
C LYS A 284 -8.32 -22.34 15.08
N THR A 285 -7.20 -23.06 15.13
CA THR A 285 -6.08 -22.73 16.01
C THR A 285 -5.02 -21.92 15.29
N ALA A 286 -4.47 -20.91 15.97
CA ALA A 286 -3.40 -20.05 15.49
C ALA A 286 -2.38 -19.80 16.61
N TRP A 287 -1.18 -19.34 16.25
CA TRP A 287 -0.26 -18.80 17.26
C TRP A 287 -0.90 -17.59 17.94
N LYS A 288 -0.74 -17.51 19.25
CA LYS A 288 -0.96 -16.31 20.02
C LYS A 288 0.12 -15.31 19.65
N VAL A 289 -0.28 -14.17 19.13
CA VAL A 289 0.62 -13.10 18.74
C VAL A 289 0.37 -11.89 19.62
N GLU A 290 1.39 -11.04 19.75
CA GLU A 290 1.24 -9.76 20.41
C GLU A 290 0.24 -8.90 19.61
N THR A 291 -0.71 -8.31 20.34
CA THR A 291 -1.75 -7.47 19.73
C THR A 291 -1.87 -6.12 20.41
N GLY A 292 -2.17 -5.08 19.64
CA GLY A 292 -2.31 -3.69 20.07
C GLY A 292 -3.55 -3.02 19.47
N GLN A 293 -3.57 -1.68 19.49
CA GLN A 293 -4.67 -0.90 18.90
C GLN A 293 -4.61 -0.85 17.38
N ALA A 294 -3.41 -0.91 16.80
CA ALA A 294 -3.17 -0.84 15.38
C ALA A 294 -2.11 -1.87 14.95
N PHE A 295 -1.98 -2.05 13.63
CA PHE A 295 -0.82 -2.70 13.07
C PHE A 295 0.39 -1.77 13.22
N GLU A 296 1.43 -2.25 13.89
CA GLU A 296 2.63 -1.47 14.17
C GLU A 296 3.89 -2.30 13.89
N VAL A 297 4.97 -1.60 13.58
CA VAL A 297 6.31 -2.18 13.46
C VAL A 297 7.15 -1.63 14.60
N ASP A 298 7.71 -2.52 15.41
CA ASP A 298 8.65 -2.12 16.46
C ASP A 298 10.00 -1.78 15.82
N VAL A 299 10.36 -0.49 15.87
CA VAL A 299 11.54 0.03 15.17
C VAL A 299 12.83 -0.54 15.75
N GLU A 300 12.92 -0.71 17.07
CA GLU A 300 14.10 -1.30 17.72
C GLU A 300 14.30 -2.73 17.24
N SER A 301 13.25 -3.54 17.25
CA SER A 301 13.26 -4.92 16.74
C SER A 301 13.56 -4.97 15.25
N ALA A 302 13.12 -3.99 14.45
CA ALA A 302 13.43 -3.93 13.02
C ALA A 302 14.92 -3.70 12.77
N TYR A 303 15.57 -2.82 13.53
CA TYR A 303 17.03 -2.64 13.47
C TYR A 303 17.78 -3.88 13.99
N MET A 304 17.33 -4.50 15.08
CA MET A 304 17.92 -5.75 15.58
C MET A 304 17.81 -6.88 14.54
N LEU A 305 16.67 -6.99 13.86
CA LEU A 305 16.48 -7.95 12.78
C LEU A 305 17.47 -7.68 11.63
N MET A 306 17.65 -6.43 11.24
CA MET A 306 18.61 -6.04 10.21
C MET A 306 20.05 -6.39 10.62
N ASP A 307 20.43 -6.12 11.86
CA ASP A 307 21.80 -6.31 12.33
C ASP A 307 22.17 -7.80 12.52
N PHE A 308 21.22 -8.63 12.97
CA PHE A 308 21.49 -10.02 13.35
C PHE A 308 20.97 -11.06 12.36
N GLU A 309 19.90 -10.77 11.61
CA GLU A 309 19.16 -11.76 10.83
C GLU A 309 19.15 -11.53 9.33
N LEU A 310 19.61 -10.35 8.86
CA LEU A 310 19.56 -9.98 7.44
C LEU A 310 20.25 -11.01 6.54
N GLU A 311 21.44 -11.48 6.90
CA GLU A 311 22.15 -12.50 6.09
C GLU A 311 21.34 -13.79 5.96
N ARG A 312 20.69 -14.23 7.04
CA ARG A 312 19.85 -15.43 7.04
C ARG A 312 18.57 -15.21 6.23
N MET A 313 17.92 -14.06 6.36
CA MET A 313 16.75 -13.67 5.57
C MET A 313 17.06 -13.69 4.07
N LEU A 314 18.20 -13.12 3.68
CA LEU A 314 18.67 -13.11 2.29
C LEU A 314 18.99 -14.52 1.78
N SER A 315 19.66 -15.35 2.60
CA SER A 315 19.92 -16.74 2.24
C SER A 315 18.62 -17.54 2.04
N LEU A 316 17.57 -17.24 2.80
CA LEU A 316 16.25 -17.86 2.64
C LEU A 316 15.55 -17.35 1.38
N HIS A 317 15.67 -16.06 1.05
CA HIS A 317 15.14 -15.48 -0.18
C HIS A 317 15.73 -16.12 -1.43
N ASP A 318 17.06 -16.25 -1.45
CA ASP A 318 17.82 -16.81 -2.57
C ASP A 318 17.66 -18.34 -2.67
N GLY A 319 17.16 -18.97 -1.61
CA GLY A 319 16.91 -20.40 -1.50
C GLY A 319 15.67 -20.90 -2.25
N TYR A 320 15.42 -22.20 -2.13
CA TYR A 320 14.21 -22.82 -2.64
C TYR A 320 13.01 -22.47 -1.75
N LEU A 321 11.98 -21.87 -2.35
CA LEU A 321 10.70 -21.66 -1.71
C LEU A 321 9.78 -22.85 -1.99
N ALA A 322 9.48 -23.63 -0.96
CA ALA A 322 8.54 -24.73 -1.08
C ALA A 322 7.11 -24.21 -1.34
N PRO A 323 6.28 -24.93 -2.13
CA PRO A 323 4.89 -24.56 -2.35
C PRO A 323 4.12 -24.43 -1.02
N GLY A 324 3.43 -23.32 -0.84
CA GLY A 324 2.78 -22.95 0.43
C GLY A 324 3.69 -22.16 1.38
N GLY A 325 4.93 -21.84 0.99
CA GLY A 325 5.89 -21.11 1.82
C GLY A 325 5.82 -19.59 1.66
N VAL A 326 4.97 -19.05 0.78
CA VAL A 326 4.97 -17.61 0.46
C VAL A 326 4.74 -16.69 1.67
N THR A 327 4.02 -17.15 2.69
CA THR A 327 3.69 -16.41 3.92
C THR A 327 4.80 -16.50 4.98
N TYR A 328 5.90 -17.20 4.69
CA TYR A 328 6.96 -17.44 5.66
C TYR A 328 7.58 -16.15 6.20
N GLY A 329 7.80 -15.15 5.33
CA GLY A 329 8.32 -13.85 5.74
C GLY A 329 7.41 -13.16 6.75
N TYR A 330 6.11 -13.19 6.53
CA TYR A 330 5.13 -12.63 7.47
C TYR A 330 5.19 -13.30 8.85
N LYS A 331 5.27 -14.63 8.90
CA LYS A 331 5.40 -15.41 10.15
C LYS A 331 6.72 -15.12 10.86
N TRP A 332 7.80 -14.92 10.11
CA TRP A 332 9.10 -14.56 10.63
C TRP A 332 9.06 -13.26 11.41
N TYR A 333 8.47 -12.20 10.83
CA TYR A 333 8.34 -10.91 11.52
C TYR A 333 7.47 -11.00 12.79
N LEU A 334 6.41 -11.82 12.77
CA LEU A 334 5.59 -12.08 13.98
C LEU A 334 6.41 -12.81 15.05
N GLN A 335 7.16 -13.83 14.67
CA GLN A 335 7.95 -14.63 15.59
C GLN A 335 9.05 -13.81 16.27
N TYR A 336 9.68 -12.90 15.53
CA TYR A 336 10.69 -11.98 16.05
C TYR A 336 10.09 -10.81 16.84
N GLY A 337 8.76 -10.69 16.92
CA GLY A 337 8.09 -9.56 17.56
C GLY A 337 8.30 -8.23 16.83
N THR A 338 8.76 -8.26 15.57
CA THR A 338 9.02 -7.05 14.78
C THR A 338 7.72 -6.36 14.37
N ILE A 339 6.64 -7.13 14.21
CA ILE A 339 5.31 -6.59 13.91
C ILE A 339 4.29 -6.98 14.97
N GLN A 340 3.41 -6.05 15.30
CA GLN A 340 2.29 -6.23 16.20
C GLN A 340 0.98 -6.06 15.43
N LEU A 341 0.00 -6.93 15.67
CA LEU A 341 -1.31 -6.86 14.99
C LEU A 341 -2.32 -6.07 15.82
N SER A 342 -3.33 -5.47 15.19
CA SER A 342 -4.46 -5.00 15.99
C SER A 342 -5.23 -6.19 16.59
N HIS A 343 -5.91 -5.98 17.72
CA HIS A 343 -6.73 -7.04 18.37
C HIS A 343 -7.76 -7.68 17.42
N SER A 344 -8.26 -6.96 16.42
CA SER A 344 -9.23 -7.47 15.46
C SER A 344 -8.59 -8.17 14.25
N GLN A 345 -7.30 -7.98 14.02
CA GLN A 345 -6.62 -8.42 12.79
C GLN A 345 -6.12 -9.86 12.86
N GLN A 346 -5.88 -10.43 14.05
CA GLN A 346 -5.28 -11.76 14.16
C GLN A 346 -6.08 -12.83 13.40
N ALA A 347 -7.40 -12.86 13.58
CA ALA A 347 -8.27 -13.82 12.88
C ALA A 347 -8.33 -13.56 11.37
N GLU A 348 -8.36 -12.29 10.96
CA GLU A 348 -8.36 -11.92 9.55
C GLU A 348 -7.04 -12.33 8.87
N HIS A 349 -5.90 -12.04 9.50
CA HIS A 349 -4.58 -12.33 8.95
C HIS A 349 -4.30 -13.84 8.91
N ASP A 350 -4.81 -14.61 9.88
CA ASP A 350 -4.80 -16.07 9.80
C ASP A 350 -5.54 -16.58 8.56
N GLU A 351 -6.76 -16.12 8.32
CA GLU A 351 -7.54 -16.48 7.14
C GLU A 351 -6.82 -16.08 5.83
N VAL A 352 -6.21 -14.89 5.81
CA VAL A 352 -5.43 -14.42 4.66
C VAL A 352 -4.22 -15.32 4.43
N CYS A 353 -3.45 -15.66 5.46
CA CYS A 353 -2.31 -16.58 5.35
C CYS A 353 -2.73 -17.93 4.79
N ARG A 354 -3.76 -18.57 5.34
CA ARG A 354 -4.28 -19.88 4.87
C ARG A 354 -4.57 -19.85 3.38
N ARG A 355 -5.23 -18.78 2.95
CA ARG A 355 -5.64 -18.58 1.56
C ARG A 355 -4.47 -18.30 0.64
N SER A 356 -3.48 -17.52 1.08
CA SER A 356 -2.27 -17.24 0.32
C SER A 356 -1.44 -18.50 0.12
N GLU A 357 -1.26 -19.32 1.17
CA GLU A 357 -0.56 -20.61 1.10
C GLU A 357 -1.27 -21.60 0.18
N PHE A 358 -2.59 -21.68 0.26
CA PHE A 358 -3.39 -22.51 -0.64
C PHE A 358 -3.18 -22.10 -2.11
N LYS A 359 -3.24 -20.81 -2.41
CA LYS A 359 -2.99 -20.30 -3.77
C LYS A 359 -1.57 -20.53 -4.23
N ASP A 360 -0.60 -20.41 -3.33
CA ASP A 360 0.81 -20.65 -3.63
C ASP A 360 1.04 -22.10 -4.08
N ARG A 361 0.40 -23.06 -3.41
CA ARG A 361 0.41 -24.47 -3.82
C ARG A 361 -0.19 -24.73 -5.21
N LEU A 362 -1.05 -23.84 -5.68
CA LEU A 362 -1.65 -23.87 -7.01
C LEU A 362 -0.87 -23.04 -8.05
N GLY A 363 0.21 -22.35 -7.65
CA GLY A 363 0.95 -21.42 -8.51
C GLY A 363 0.17 -20.13 -8.83
N LEU A 364 -0.76 -19.73 -7.96
CA LEU A 364 -1.70 -18.61 -8.15
C LEU A 364 -1.29 -17.36 -7.35
N THR A 365 0.01 -17.12 -7.21
CA THR A 365 0.60 -16.02 -6.42
C THR A 365 1.27 -14.98 -7.32
N PHE A 366 2.59 -15.01 -7.48
CA PHE A 366 3.36 -13.95 -8.14
C PHE A 366 3.97 -14.32 -9.50
N ASP A 367 4.00 -15.60 -9.87
CA ASP A 367 4.64 -16.13 -11.09
C ASP A 367 3.65 -16.80 -12.08
N TYR A 368 2.36 -16.43 -12.05
CA TYR A 368 1.35 -17.08 -12.91
C TYR A 368 1.33 -16.55 -14.35
N ASP A 369 1.01 -17.44 -15.31
CA ASP A 369 0.78 -17.06 -16.71
C ASP A 369 -0.68 -16.63 -16.92
N HIS A 370 -0.86 -15.41 -17.43
CA HIS A 370 -2.19 -14.84 -17.66
C HIS A 370 -3.00 -15.59 -18.71
N ASN A 371 -2.39 -16.03 -19.82
CA ASN A 371 -3.11 -16.72 -20.89
C ASN A 371 -3.57 -18.11 -20.43
N GLU A 372 -2.73 -18.82 -19.68
CA GLU A 372 -3.08 -20.09 -19.08
C GLU A 372 -4.22 -19.94 -18.06
N LEU A 373 -4.17 -18.89 -17.23
CA LEU A 373 -5.22 -18.56 -16.27
C LEU A 373 -6.57 -18.30 -16.95
N ILE A 374 -6.57 -17.52 -18.04
CA ILE A 374 -7.79 -17.25 -18.82
C ILE A 374 -8.31 -18.53 -19.47
N ALA A 375 -7.43 -19.38 -20.01
CA ALA A 375 -7.82 -20.64 -20.66
C ALA A 375 -8.46 -21.64 -19.68
N LYS A 376 -8.04 -21.65 -18.41
CA LYS A 376 -8.57 -22.53 -17.34
C LYS A 376 -9.82 -21.97 -16.66
N SER A 377 -10.14 -20.71 -16.85
CA SER A 377 -11.30 -20.06 -16.23
C SER A 377 -12.54 -20.13 -17.12
N VAL A 378 -13.72 -20.04 -16.53
CA VAL A 378 -15.02 -20.09 -17.23
C VAL A 378 -15.76 -18.76 -17.10
N ALA A 379 -16.71 -18.50 -17.99
CA ALA A 379 -17.58 -17.34 -17.90
C ALA A 379 -18.62 -17.52 -16.77
N TYR A 380 -19.20 -16.41 -16.29
CA TYR A 380 -20.23 -16.46 -15.24
C TYR A 380 -21.40 -17.40 -15.58
N ARG A 381 -21.86 -17.38 -16.84
CA ARG A 381 -22.97 -18.23 -17.33
C ARG A 381 -22.71 -19.74 -17.22
N GLU A 382 -21.43 -20.13 -17.21
CA GLU A 382 -20.98 -21.53 -17.18
C GLU A 382 -20.80 -22.04 -15.74
N LEU A 383 -20.99 -21.19 -14.73
CA LEU A 383 -20.91 -21.57 -13.33
C LEU A 383 -22.10 -22.48 -12.93
N PRO A 384 -21.89 -23.44 -12.01
CA PRO A 384 -22.98 -24.12 -11.31
C PRO A 384 -23.87 -23.13 -10.55
N GLU A 385 -25.16 -23.47 -10.35
CA GLU A 385 -26.12 -22.58 -9.68
C GLU A 385 -25.70 -22.17 -8.26
N SER A 386 -25.09 -23.07 -7.49
CA SER A 386 -24.51 -22.77 -6.17
C SER A 386 -23.42 -21.70 -6.23
N ALA A 387 -22.55 -21.76 -7.24
CA ALA A 387 -21.48 -20.80 -7.47
C ALA A 387 -21.99 -19.48 -8.04
N LYS A 388 -22.99 -19.51 -8.94
CA LYS A 388 -23.66 -18.29 -9.44
C LYS A 388 -24.23 -17.47 -8.29
N ALA A 389 -24.95 -18.11 -7.36
CA ALA A 389 -25.50 -17.43 -6.19
C ALA A 389 -24.42 -16.74 -5.34
N ALA A 390 -23.26 -17.39 -5.15
CA ALA A 390 -22.13 -16.82 -4.40
C ALA A 390 -21.46 -15.62 -5.11
N TRP A 391 -21.53 -15.57 -6.44
CA TRP A 391 -20.84 -14.60 -7.29
C TRP A 391 -21.75 -13.58 -8.00
N VAL A 392 -23.05 -13.53 -7.66
CA VAL A 392 -24.05 -12.66 -8.31
C VAL A 392 -23.63 -11.18 -8.38
N HIS A 393 -22.94 -10.68 -7.35
CA HIS A 393 -22.44 -9.30 -7.29
C HIS A 393 -21.34 -8.96 -8.33
N LYS A 394 -20.73 -9.97 -8.95
CA LYS A 394 -19.71 -9.84 -10.01
C LYS A 394 -20.29 -10.05 -11.42
N ALA A 395 -21.58 -10.36 -11.55
CA ALA A 395 -22.31 -10.42 -12.82
C ALA A 395 -22.56 -9.00 -13.36
N ARG A 396 -21.51 -8.32 -13.88
CA ARG A 396 -21.56 -6.90 -14.28
C ARG A 396 -21.66 -6.66 -15.79
N SER A 397 -21.63 -7.68 -16.64
CA SER A 397 -21.85 -7.48 -18.09
C SER A 397 -23.33 -7.31 -18.42
N LEU A 398 -23.63 -6.57 -19.48
CA LEU A 398 -24.99 -6.37 -19.98
C LEU A 398 -25.68 -7.72 -20.26
N SER A 399 -24.94 -8.69 -20.82
CA SER A 399 -25.41 -10.06 -21.07
C SER A 399 -25.79 -10.81 -19.80
N ASN A 400 -24.99 -10.69 -18.72
CA ASN A 400 -25.27 -11.32 -17.43
C ASN A 400 -26.42 -10.61 -16.67
N GLN A 401 -26.62 -9.31 -16.89
CA GLN A 401 -27.76 -8.56 -16.35
C GLN A 401 -29.06 -8.88 -17.09
N MET A 402 -29.04 -9.03 -18.41
CA MET A 402 -30.22 -9.39 -19.22
C MET A 402 -30.78 -10.76 -18.83
N GLU A 403 -29.92 -11.76 -18.57
CA GLU A 403 -30.37 -13.06 -18.03
C GLU A 403 -30.84 -13.00 -16.57
N MET A 404 -30.25 -12.14 -15.72
CA MET A 404 -30.72 -11.92 -14.35
C MET A 404 -32.18 -11.43 -14.31
N PHE A 405 -32.62 -10.71 -15.34
CA PHE A 405 -33.99 -10.23 -15.53
C PHE A 405 -34.82 -11.08 -16.51
N GLY A 406 -34.29 -12.20 -17.04
CA GLY A 406 -35.00 -13.08 -17.95
C GLY A 406 -35.36 -12.47 -19.31
N LEU A 407 -34.62 -11.46 -19.77
CA LEU A 407 -34.83 -10.80 -21.06
C LEU A 407 -33.97 -11.47 -22.14
N ALA A 408 -34.61 -12.08 -23.14
CA ALA A 408 -33.91 -12.68 -24.28
C ALA A 408 -33.46 -11.61 -25.29
N ASP A 409 -32.34 -11.86 -25.99
CA ASP A 409 -31.72 -11.01 -27.02
C ASP A 409 -32.64 -10.61 -28.21
N ASN A 410 -33.86 -11.16 -28.30
CA ASN A 410 -34.75 -10.98 -29.45
C ASN A 410 -35.68 -9.75 -29.39
N ASP A 411 -35.73 -9.01 -28.27
CA ASP A 411 -36.69 -7.90 -28.11
C ASP A 411 -36.26 -6.55 -28.70
N LEU A 412 -35.16 -6.50 -29.47
CA LEU A 412 -34.61 -5.26 -30.05
C LEU A 412 -34.85 -5.04 -31.56
N VAL A 413 -35.70 -5.83 -32.22
CA VAL A 413 -36.08 -5.60 -33.64
C VAL A 413 -37.38 -4.81 -33.79
N ALA A 414 -38.07 -4.45 -32.70
CA ALA A 414 -39.26 -3.62 -32.77
C ALA A 414 -39.13 -2.41 -31.86
N THR A 415 -38.41 -1.38 -32.32
CA THR A 415 -38.81 0.04 -32.37
C THR A 415 -37.58 0.86 -32.81
N ILE A 416 -37.54 1.22 -34.10
CA ILE A 416 -36.73 2.36 -34.60
C ILE A 416 -37.52 3.63 -34.32
#